data_AF-A0A1B6HN59-F1
#
_entry.id   AF-A0A1B6HN59-F1
#
_cell.length_a   1.000
_cell.length_b   1.000
_cell.length_c   1.000
_cell.angle_alpha   90.00
_cell.angle_beta   90.00
_cell.angle_gamma   90.00
#
_symmetry.space_group_name_H-M   'P 1'
#
loop_
_entity.id
_entity.type
_entity.pdbx_description
1 polymer ?
#
loop_
_entity_poly.entity_id
_entity_poly.type
_entity_poly.pdbx_seq_one_letter_code
_entity_poly.pdbx_strand_id
1 'polypeptide(L)'
;YDCMALCSTTYNFSWSRWNLLAGRNNMVMQVREFIDRKRLPNYQMLHVTPLKAIIVDCTEVSQAFSHQGVEGMEFYPDLFMLVSKHASSSSKEKIAAIDQDLVQT
;
A
#
# COMPACT_ATOMS: atom_id res chain seq x y z
N TYR A 1 -3.04 0.62 -12.83
CA TYR A 1 -2.01 0.53 -11.77
C TYR A 1 -1.80 1.91 -11.13
N ASP A 2 -2.82 2.76 -11.18
CA ASP A 2 -2.59 4.21 -11.25
C ASP A 2 -2.41 4.77 -9.85
N CYS A 3 -3.11 4.21 -8.87
CA CYS A 3 -2.88 4.48 -7.45
C CYS A 3 -1.44 4.13 -7.03
N MET A 4 -0.86 3.05 -7.55
CA MET A 4 0.53 2.69 -7.23
C MET A 4 1.51 3.68 -7.83
N ALA A 5 1.28 4.08 -9.09
CA ALA A 5 2.11 5.09 -9.76
C ALA A 5 2.07 6.42 -9.03
N LEU A 6 0.88 6.90 -8.63
CA LEU A 6 0.70 8.13 -7.87
C LEU A 6 1.42 8.09 -6.52
N CYS A 7 1.35 6.95 -5.80
CA CYS A 7 2.00 6.79 -4.50
C CYS A 7 3.50 6.49 -4.59
N SER A 8 4.04 6.11 -5.76
CA SER A 8 5.42 5.63 -5.93
C SER A 8 6.50 6.67 -5.59
N THR A 9 6.16 7.95 -5.57
CA THR A 9 7.08 9.04 -5.19
C THR A 9 7.46 9.02 -3.72
N THR A 10 6.61 8.40 -2.88
CA THR A 10 6.75 8.38 -1.42
C THR A 10 6.60 6.98 -0.84
N TYR A 11 6.20 5.99 -1.63
CA TYR A 11 6.04 4.59 -1.22
C TYR A 11 6.84 3.64 -2.08
N ASN A 12 7.49 2.67 -1.43
CA ASN A 12 8.06 1.51 -2.10
C ASN A 12 7.07 0.36 -2.03
N PHE A 13 6.93 -0.31 -3.17
CA PHE A 13 6.15 -1.55 -3.29
C PHE A 13 7.10 -2.70 -3.63
N SER A 14 6.91 -3.83 -2.97
CA SER A 14 7.61 -5.07 -3.28
C SER A 14 6.61 -6.22 -3.38
N TRP A 15 6.94 -7.20 -4.20
CA TRP A 15 6.12 -8.40 -4.35
C TRP A 15 6.08 -9.21 -3.05
N SER A 16 4.99 -9.94 -2.85
CA SER A 16 4.81 -10.83 -1.70
C SER A 16 4.57 -12.28 -2.13
N ARG A 17 5.07 -13.25 -1.36
CA ARG A 17 4.80 -14.68 -1.61
C ARG A 17 3.34 -15.05 -1.52
N TRP A 18 2.55 -14.26 -0.78
CA TRP A 18 1.13 -14.53 -0.58
C TRP A 18 0.31 -14.41 -1.87
N ASN A 19 0.83 -13.73 -2.90
CA ASN A 19 0.20 -13.70 -4.23
C ASN A 19 0.00 -15.10 -4.81
N LEU A 20 0.85 -16.08 -4.46
CA LEU A 20 0.71 -17.46 -4.95
C LEU A 20 -0.63 -18.08 -4.56
N LEU A 21 -1.15 -17.74 -3.37
CA LEU A 21 -2.39 -18.29 -2.82
C LEU A 21 -3.58 -17.33 -2.92
N ALA A 22 -3.34 -16.06 -3.26
CA ALA A 22 -4.35 -15.01 -3.21
C ALA A 22 -5.40 -15.11 -4.35
N GLY A 23 -5.04 -15.75 -5.48
CA GLY A 23 -5.91 -15.83 -6.65
C GLY A 23 -6.00 -14.53 -7.46
N ARG A 24 -6.73 -14.55 -8.58
CA ARG A 24 -6.66 -13.52 -9.63
C ARG A 24 -7.02 -12.09 -9.19
N ASN A 25 -7.99 -11.95 -8.29
CA ASN A 25 -8.55 -10.64 -7.92
C ASN A 25 -7.92 -10.07 -6.66
N ASN A 26 -6.86 -10.68 -6.16
CA ASN A 26 -6.19 -10.25 -4.95
C ASN A 26 -4.74 -9.93 -5.29
N MET A 27 -4.31 -8.75 -4.90
CA MET A 27 -2.92 -8.32 -5.02
C MET A 27 -2.39 -8.09 -3.61
N VAL A 28 -1.40 -8.89 -3.24
CA VAL A 28 -0.73 -8.78 -1.94
C VAL A 28 0.68 -8.24 -2.16
N MET A 29 1.04 -7.17 -1.48
CA MET A 29 2.33 -6.51 -1.66
C MET A 29 2.91 -6.10 -0.33
N GLN A 30 4.21 -5.97 -0.28
CA GLN A 30 4.88 -5.28 0.80
C GLN A 30 4.92 -3.79 0.47
N VAL A 31 4.54 -2.96 1.43
CA VAL A 31 4.51 -1.50 1.28
C VAL A 31 5.31 -0.84 2.40
N ARG A 32 6.05 0.21 2.08
CA ARG A 32 6.66 1.10 3.07
C ARG A 32 6.72 2.53 2.55
N GLU A 33 6.46 3.47 3.43
CA GLU A 33 6.69 4.89 3.14
C GLU A 33 8.19 5.21 3.19
N PHE A 34 8.68 6.07 2.29
CA PHE A 34 10.06 6.57 2.30
C PHE A 34 10.07 8.08 2.08
N ILE A 35 10.20 8.83 3.17
CA ILE A 35 10.33 10.31 3.11
C ILE A 35 11.80 10.69 3.20
N ASP A 36 12.50 10.10 4.18
CA ASP A 36 13.94 10.23 4.38
C ASP A 36 14.59 8.85 4.18
N ARG A 37 15.50 8.76 3.19
CA ARG A 37 16.23 7.53 2.87
C ARG A 37 17.11 7.03 4.03
N LYS A 38 17.38 7.88 5.03
CA LYS A 38 18.18 7.53 6.20
C LYS A 38 17.40 6.73 7.26
N ARG A 39 16.08 6.84 7.30
CA ARG A 39 15.21 6.15 8.26
C ARG A 39 14.03 5.52 7.53
N LEU A 40 14.25 4.31 7.04
CA LEU A 40 13.21 3.55 6.37
C LEU A 40 12.42 2.72 7.39
N PRO A 41 11.08 2.84 7.43
CA PRO A 41 10.25 1.98 8.24
C PRO A 41 10.26 0.54 7.69
N ASN A 42 9.85 -0.39 8.55
CA ASN A 42 9.64 -1.78 8.15
C ASN A 42 8.53 -1.88 7.11
N TYR A 43 8.63 -2.92 6.28
CA TYR A 43 7.56 -3.26 5.35
C TYR A 43 6.31 -3.71 6.09
N GLN A 44 5.18 -3.15 5.67
CA GLN A 44 3.85 -3.60 6.05
C GLN A 44 3.27 -4.45 4.91
N MET A 45 2.30 -5.30 5.24
CA MET A 45 1.60 -6.11 4.25
C MET A 45 0.34 -5.41 3.78
N LEU A 46 0.28 -5.08 2.49
CA LEU A 46 -0.86 -4.48 1.82
C LEU A 46 -1.63 -5.55 1.04
N HIS A 47 -2.93 -5.63 1.29
CA HIS A 47 -3.86 -6.45 0.51
C HIS A 47 -4.81 -5.53 -0.26
N VAL A 48 -4.76 -5.61 -1.58
CA VAL A 48 -5.62 -4.87 -2.51
C VAL A 48 -6.55 -5.83 -3.23
N THR A 49 -7.83 -5.46 -3.27
CA THR A 49 -8.89 -6.13 -4.02
C THR A 49 -9.63 -5.08 -4.86
N PRO A 50 -10.45 -5.47 -5.85
CA PRO A 50 -11.30 -4.53 -6.58
C PRO A 50 -12.25 -3.69 -5.71
N LEU A 51 -12.50 -4.13 -4.46
CA LEU A 51 -13.47 -3.50 -3.56
C LEU A 51 -12.83 -2.71 -2.42
N LYS A 52 -11.56 -3.00 -2.09
CA LYS A 52 -10.88 -2.39 -0.95
C LYS A 52 -9.36 -2.54 -0.98
N ALA A 53 -8.68 -1.64 -0.29
CA ALA A 53 -7.29 -1.78 0.13
C ALA A 53 -7.19 -1.79 1.66
N ILE A 54 -6.33 -2.65 2.22
CA ILE A 54 -6.13 -2.76 3.67
C ILE A 54 -4.70 -3.17 4.00
N ILE A 55 -4.15 -2.64 5.09
CA ILE A 55 -2.92 -3.16 5.68
C ILE A 55 -3.27 -4.33 6.59
N VAL A 56 -2.78 -5.52 6.28
CA VAL A 56 -3.09 -6.75 7.01
C VAL A 56 -2.06 -7.07 8.09
N ASP A 57 -2.52 -7.68 9.18
CA ASP A 57 -1.67 -8.13 10.27
C ASP A 57 -1.00 -9.48 9.93
N CYS A 58 -0.09 -9.46 8.97
CA CYS A 58 0.76 -10.59 8.65
C CYS A 58 2.10 -10.12 8.10
N THR A 59 3.04 -11.06 7.94
CA THR A 59 4.36 -10.81 7.36
C THR A 59 4.72 -11.91 6.35
N GLU A 60 5.85 -11.77 5.67
CA GLU A 60 6.38 -12.84 4.80
C GLU A 60 6.73 -14.12 5.57
N VAL A 61 7.01 -14.05 6.88
CA VAL A 61 7.39 -15.22 7.69
C VAL A 61 6.23 -15.82 8.46
N SER A 62 5.04 -15.23 8.39
CA SER A 62 3.83 -15.73 9.04
C SER A 62 3.44 -17.11 8.50
N GLN A 63 3.01 -18.03 9.37
CA GLN A 63 2.64 -19.40 8.96
C GLN A 63 1.43 -19.42 8.01
N ALA A 64 0.48 -18.50 8.19
CA ALA A 64 -0.72 -18.36 7.37
C ALA A 64 -0.96 -16.88 7.01
N PHE A 65 -1.69 -16.66 5.91
CA PHE A 65 -2.07 -15.32 5.49
C PHE A 65 -3.21 -14.80 6.37
N SER A 66 -3.07 -13.59 6.89
CA SER A 66 -4.14 -12.89 7.60
C SER A 66 -4.91 -12.01 6.64
N HIS A 67 -6.23 -12.13 6.63
CA HIS A 67 -7.12 -11.20 5.93
C HIS A 67 -7.61 -10.07 6.86
N GLN A 68 -7.24 -10.13 8.14
CA GLN A 68 -7.62 -9.11 9.12
C GLN A 68 -6.68 -7.92 8.98
N GLY A 69 -7.28 -6.72 9.01
CA GLY A 69 -6.52 -5.49 9.07
C GLY A 69 -5.80 -5.36 10.41
N VAL A 70 -4.69 -4.61 10.41
CA VAL A 70 -4.10 -4.13 11.66
C VAL A 70 -5.11 -3.27 12.43
N GLU A 71 -4.96 -3.23 13.76
CA GLU A 71 -5.88 -2.52 14.64
C GLU A 71 -6.02 -1.04 14.26
N GLY A 72 -7.26 -0.51 14.24
CA GLY A 72 -7.56 0.86 13.86
C GLY A 72 -7.71 1.12 12.36
N MET A 73 -7.65 0.09 11.52
CA MET A 73 -7.94 0.21 10.09
C MET A 73 -9.45 0.26 9.81
N GLU A 74 -9.86 1.26 9.03
CA GLU A 74 -11.22 1.37 8.51
C GLU A 74 -11.35 0.71 7.13
N PHE A 75 -12.54 0.80 6.55
CA PHE A 75 -12.74 0.42 5.15
C PHE A 75 -12.19 1.51 4.22
N TYR A 76 -11.24 1.15 3.35
CA TYR A 76 -10.73 2.01 2.29
C TYR A 76 -11.07 1.41 0.93
N PRO A 77 -11.76 2.14 0.03
CA PRO A 77 -12.19 1.60 -1.27
C PRO A 77 -10.99 1.31 -2.20
N ASP A 78 -9.91 2.07 -2.06
CA ASP A 78 -8.71 1.91 -2.87
C ASP A 78 -7.43 2.26 -2.09
N LEU A 79 -6.28 2.03 -2.73
CA LEU A 79 -4.97 2.33 -2.17
C LEU A 79 -4.77 3.84 -1.94
N PHE A 80 -5.33 4.69 -2.80
CA PHE A 80 -5.16 6.13 -2.70
C PHE A 80 -5.84 6.69 -1.44
N MET A 81 -7.05 6.24 -1.13
CA MET A 81 -7.78 6.61 0.07
C MET A 81 -7.07 6.10 1.33
N LEU A 82 -6.56 4.87 1.30
CA LEU A 82 -5.75 4.30 2.38
C LEU A 82 -4.53 5.17 2.66
N VAL A 83 -3.75 5.49 1.63
CA VAL A 83 -2.57 6.35 1.73
C VAL A 83 -2.93 7.76 2.17
N SER A 84 -4.02 8.35 1.64
CA SER A 84 -4.48 9.69 2.03
C SER A 84 -4.84 9.79 3.52
N LYS A 85 -5.28 8.68 4.14
CA LYS A 85 -5.59 8.62 5.57
C LYS A 85 -4.33 8.38 6.41
N HIS A 86 -3.53 7.38 6.05
CA HIS A 86 -2.42 6.88 6.88
C HIS A 86 -1.03 7.45 6.59
N ALA A 87 -0.83 8.09 5.44
CA ALA A 87 0.47 8.68 5.10
C ALA A 87 0.85 9.83 6.04
N SER A 88 2.14 10.10 6.13
CA SER A 88 2.64 11.33 6.75
C SER A 88 2.19 12.58 6.00
N SER A 89 2.18 13.74 6.67
CA SER A 89 1.86 15.03 6.05
C SER A 89 2.75 15.33 4.84
N SER A 90 4.05 15.07 4.94
CA SER A 90 5.00 15.30 3.85
C SER A 90 4.72 14.44 2.62
N SER A 91 4.26 13.20 2.81
CA SER A 91 3.89 12.36 1.67
C SER A 91 2.59 12.80 1.03
N LYS A 92 1.61 13.27 1.81
CA LYS A 92 0.35 13.82 1.27
C LYS A 92 0.60 15.05 0.41
N GLU A 93 1.46 15.96 0.86
CA GLU A 93 1.85 17.15 0.10
C GLU A 93 2.52 16.78 -1.23
N LYS A 94 3.44 15.82 -1.21
CA LYS A 94 4.11 15.33 -2.43
C LYS A 94 3.13 14.66 -3.39
N ILE A 95 2.22 13.83 -2.89
CA ILE A 95 1.21 13.16 -3.71
C ILE A 95 0.24 14.17 -4.32
N ALA A 96 -0.19 15.18 -3.55
CA ALA A 96 -1.09 16.23 -4.02
C ALA A 96 -0.45 17.16 -5.06
N ALA A 97 0.88 17.27 -5.05
CA ALA A 97 1.64 18.07 -6.03
C ALA A 97 1.88 17.35 -7.38
N ILE A 98 1.53 16.06 -7.49
CA ILE A 98 1.69 15.30 -8.74
C ILE A 98 0.57 15.68 -9.71
N ASP A 99 0.96 16.06 -10.91
CA ASP A 99 0.03 16.25 -12.02
C ASP A 99 -0.57 14.91 -12.43
N GLN A 100 -1.90 14.83 -12.41
CA GLN A 100 -2.64 13.59 -12.65
C GLN A 100 -2.57 13.14 -14.11
N ASP A 101 -2.31 14.06 -15.05
CA ASP A 101 -2.15 13.73 -16.47
C ASP A 101 -0.90 12.88 -16.73
N LEU A 102 0.16 13.08 -15.92
CA LEU A 102 1.40 12.31 -16.00
C LEU A 102 1.25 10.86 -15.52
N VAL A 103 0.19 10.55 -14.78
CA VAL A 103 -0.07 9.20 -14.23
C VAL A 103 -0.80 8.32 -15.25
N GLN A 104 -1.45 8.91 -16.26
CA GLN A 104 -2.27 8.21 -17.26
C GLN A 104 -1.54 7.94 -18.59
N THR A 105 -0.28 8.36 -18.73
CA THR A 105 0.52 8.19 -19.95
C THR A 105 1.18 6.81 -20.01
#